data_AF-A0A133UM11-F1
#
_entry.id   AF-A0A133UM11-F1
#
_cell.length_a   1.000
_cell.length_b   1.000
_cell.length_c   1.000
_cell.angle_alpha   90.00
_cell.angle_beta   90.00
_cell.angle_gamma   90.00
#
_symmetry.space_group_name_H-M   'P 1'
#
loop_
_entity.id
_entity.type
_entity.pdbx_description
1 polymer ?
#
loop_
_entity_poly.entity_id
_entity_poly.type
_entity_poly.pdbx_seq_one_letter_code
_entity_poly.pdbx_strand_id
1 'polypeptide(L)'
;MKGAEKFKGILFSSPSPNHSLITIFAIGLVFGFFCSTIGIMDFHKNFLISSLGFSLIFILPAVFYGGLTSYLIRYYYRRRALLLALLNEVLVFIGLLFFKFFEPMLLFFLGFAYSINVLSIAGISNRKGPTPLLFPLLYFIPILSGLYLGNVFILTIFKVTAFFGIGVASLSLVYFVDYLFQMNLQVSASQLFTYFLNEKPKNLGFGTEKNVLLQGLKFKTGKETYILSLPWLHPGPSRQLGGGSLSYSLIKNLNEKGNKGYFWHVPSSHEEDPCDPRIFEKIIEKPQFENSAFEGKATKLLKRDNDSFEIYGQRFGDIYLIFSNVEKIDDFEISIFQKIREQTGKKIVFVDMHHHEPSETGKILLKNEKLTDELSRTVLDLLKDLENEGQFEVKIGMEVSRDNKFMVLVEELNNERYLLITMDRNGIPEKLNDELENIKRDNRFDKFLFLTTDTHENFNFLDAKKEIEFPSSELITKALKKTSKAEISLTEHEIENVRVLGKKSYIFETASLFAMYLFPALMLLVFLIFFLIII
;
A
#
# COMPACT_ATOMS: atom_id res chain seq x y z
N MET A 1 1.09 10.97 15.90
CA MET A 1 1.15 9.68 15.17
C MET A 1 0.43 8.53 15.86
N LYS A 2 0.74 8.16 17.12
CA LYS A 2 0.12 7.01 17.84
C LYS A 2 -1.43 6.96 17.87
N GLY A 3 -2.10 8.12 17.91
CA GLY A 3 -3.57 8.19 17.87
C GLY A 3 -4.17 7.81 16.50
N ALA A 4 -3.51 8.24 15.41
CA ALA A 4 -3.89 7.89 14.05
C ALA A 4 -3.66 6.39 13.79
N GLU A 5 -2.55 5.82 14.27
CA GLU A 5 -2.25 4.39 14.17
C GLU A 5 -3.26 3.52 14.92
N LYS A 6 -3.63 3.88 16.17
CA LYS A 6 -4.67 3.18 16.93
C LYS A 6 -6.04 3.26 16.25
N PHE A 7 -6.42 4.43 15.75
CA PHE A 7 -7.69 4.64 15.04
C PHE A 7 -7.75 3.86 13.72
N LYS A 8 -6.62 3.80 12.99
CA LYS A 8 -6.46 3.06 11.72
C LYS A 8 -6.52 1.54 11.94
N GLY A 9 -5.85 1.01 12.96
CA GLY A 9 -5.95 -0.41 13.32
C GLY A 9 -7.39 -0.85 13.59
N ILE A 10 -8.18 -0.02 14.29
CA ILE A 10 -9.59 -0.26 14.58
C ILE A 10 -10.47 -0.22 13.31
N LEU A 11 -10.17 0.68 12.37
CA LEU A 11 -10.91 0.84 11.10
C LEU A 11 -10.78 -0.38 10.16
N PHE A 12 -9.62 -1.04 10.16
CA PHE A 12 -9.33 -2.16 9.26
C PHE A 12 -9.44 -3.54 9.93
N SER A 13 -9.34 -3.63 11.26
CA SER A 13 -9.68 -4.85 12.01
C SER A 13 -11.17 -4.91 12.32
N SER A 14 -12.01 -5.09 11.29
CA SER A 14 -13.45 -5.33 11.55
C SER A 14 -13.61 -6.65 12.33
N PRO A 15 -14.39 -6.68 13.44
CA PRO A 15 -14.63 -7.89 14.19
C PRO A 15 -15.20 -9.01 13.31
N SER A 16 -15.08 -10.27 13.75
CA SER A 16 -15.75 -11.35 13.03
C SER A 16 -17.27 -11.13 13.06
N PRO A 17 -18.03 -11.59 12.05
CA PRO A 17 -19.47 -11.32 11.97
C PRO A 17 -20.23 -11.78 13.22
N ASN A 18 -19.80 -12.88 13.83
CA ASN A 18 -20.41 -13.42 15.04
C ASN A 18 -20.17 -12.50 16.24
N HIS A 19 -18.94 -11.97 16.39
CA HIS A 19 -18.65 -11.00 17.45
C HIS A 19 -19.47 -9.74 17.24
N SER A 20 -19.53 -9.17 16.03
CA SER A 20 -20.36 -7.99 15.76
C SER A 20 -21.84 -8.22 16.06
N LEU A 21 -22.40 -9.38 15.71
CA LEU A 21 -23.78 -9.74 16.05
C LEU A 21 -23.98 -9.80 17.56
N ILE A 22 -23.14 -10.54 18.28
CA ILE A 22 -23.22 -10.65 19.75
C ILE A 22 -23.13 -9.25 20.38
N THR A 23 -22.24 -8.39 19.88
CA THR A 23 -22.10 -7.02 20.36
C THR A 23 -23.35 -6.18 20.10
N ILE A 24 -23.97 -6.26 18.91
CA ILE A 24 -25.24 -5.58 18.61
C ILE A 24 -26.33 -6.02 19.61
N PHE A 25 -26.48 -7.32 19.85
CA PHE A 25 -27.46 -7.81 20.82
C PHE A 25 -27.17 -7.34 22.24
N ALA A 26 -25.93 -7.46 22.70
CA ALA A 26 -25.54 -7.09 24.06
C ALA A 26 -25.69 -5.59 24.30
N ILE A 27 -25.22 -4.76 23.37
CA ILE A 27 -25.28 -3.30 23.47
C ILE A 27 -26.72 -2.81 23.33
N GLY A 28 -27.52 -3.37 22.42
CA GLY A 28 -28.92 -2.99 22.26
C GLY A 28 -29.76 -3.28 23.52
N LEU A 29 -29.49 -4.39 24.22
CA LEU A 29 -30.10 -4.69 25.52
C LEU A 29 -29.71 -3.65 26.58
N VAL A 30 -28.42 -3.29 26.64
CA VAL A 30 -27.91 -2.27 27.56
C VAL A 30 -28.53 -0.91 27.26
N PHE A 31 -28.57 -0.50 26.00
CA PHE A 31 -29.16 0.76 25.56
C PHE A 31 -30.66 0.80 25.86
N GLY A 32 -31.39 -0.30 25.63
CA GLY A 32 -32.80 -0.37 25.95
C GLY A 32 -33.07 -0.22 27.45
N PHE A 33 -32.27 -0.89 28.29
CA PHE A 33 -32.33 -0.72 29.73
C PHE A 33 -32.06 0.73 30.15
N PHE A 34 -30.98 1.35 29.66
CA PHE A 34 -30.63 2.72 30.00
C PHE A 34 -31.69 3.74 29.56
N CYS A 35 -32.22 3.61 28.34
CA CYS A 35 -33.29 4.49 27.85
C CYS A 35 -34.54 4.41 28.74
N SER A 36 -34.91 3.21 29.20
CA SER A 36 -35.99 3.03 30.17
C SER A 36 -35.67 3.61 31.54
N THR A 37 -34.46 3.42 32.07
CA THR A 37 -34.08 3.92 33.40
C THR A 37 -34.04 5.44 33.45
N ILE A 38 -33.57 6.09 32.39
CA ILE A 38 -33.46 7.54 32.31
C ILE A 38 -34.82 8.20 32.01
N GLY A 39 -35.84 7.39 31.66
CA GLY A 39 -37.17 7.86 31.29
C GLY A 39 -37.14 8.64 29.99
N ILE A 40 -36.34 8.21 29.01
CA ILE A 40 -36.30 8.87 27.70
C ILE A 40 -37.64 8.69 26.98
N MET A 41 -38.28 7.52 27.11
CA MET A 41 -39.66 7.26 26.66
C MET A 41 -40.34 6.21 27.56
N ASP A 42 -41.67 6.26 27.64
CA ASP A 42 -42.50 5.30 28.37
C ASP A 42 -43.40 4.52 27.40
N PHE A 43 -42.88 3.44 26.81
CA PHE A 43 -43.68 2.56 25.92
C PHE A 43 -44.80 1.83 26.66
N HIS A 44 -44.55 1.51 27.92
CA HIS A 44 -45.50 0.81 28.77
C HIS A 44 -45.22 1.17 30.23
N LYS A 45 -46.25 1.16 31.08
CA LYS A 45 -46.10 1.39 32.53
C LYS A 45 -45.19 0.37 33.23
N ASN A 46 -44.88 -0.74 32.57
CA ASN A 46 -44.02 -1.80 33.10
C ASN A 46 -42.60 -1.59 32.57
N PHE A 47 -41.66 -1.36 33.48
CA PHE A 47 -40.25 -1.10 33.17
C PHE A 47 -39.61 -2.19 32.30
N LEU A 48 -39.87 -3.47 32.57
CA LEU A 48 -39.27 -4.57 31.80
C LEU A 48 -39.80 -4.62 30.36
N ILE A 49 -41.11 -4.40 30.18
CA ILE A 49 -41.73 -4.36 28.84
C ILE A 49 -41.18 -3.15 28.07
N SER A 50 -41.03 -2.00 28.72
CA SER A 50 -40.45 -0.81 28.08
C SER A 50 -38.99 -1.04 27.69
N SER A 51 -38.18 -1.63 28.56
CA SER A 51 -36.76 -1.91 28.31
C SER A 51 -36.55 -2.89 27.16
N LEU A 52 -37.37 -3.95 27.10
CA LEU A 52 -37.37 -4.89 25.98
C LEU A 52 -37.82 -4.22 24.67
N GLY A 53 -38.86 -3.38 24.72
CA GLY A 53 -39.31 -2.60 23.58
C GLY A 53 -38.19 -1.72 22.99
N PHE A 54 -37.44 -1.01 23.82
CA PHE A 54 -36.29 -0.23 23.36
C PHE A 54 -35.17 -1.09 22.80
N SER A 55 -34.88 -2.20 23.46
CA SER A 55 -33.85 -3.13 22.99
C SER A 55 -34.15 -3.58 21.56
N LEU A 56 -35.42 -3.86 21.25
CA LEU A 56 -35.84 -4.24 19.90
C LEU A 56 -35.70 -3.09 18.88
N ILE A 57 -35.91 -1.83 19.28
CA ILE A 57 -35.71 -0.66 18.41
C ILE A 57 -34.24 -0.55 17.99
N PHE A 58 -33.28 -0.89 18.85
CA PHE A 58 -31.87 -0.88 18.48
C PHE A 58 -31.46 -2.14 17.69
N ILE A 59 -31.82 -3.31 18.20
CA ILE A 59 -31.34 -4.61 17.70
C ILE A 59 -31.92 -4.92 16.32
N LEU A 60 -33.24 -4.80 16.13
CA LEU A 60 -33.89 -5.27 14.89
C LEU A 60 -33.43 -4.47 13.67
N PRO A 61 -33.43 -3.12 13.67
CA PRO A 61 -32.93 -2.35 12.53
C PRO A 61 -31.45 -2.62 12.27
N ALA A 62 -30.62 -2.77 13.30
CA ALA A 62 -29.19 -3.05 13.14
C ALA A 62 -28.93 -4.41 12.49
N VAL A 63 -29.53 -5.49 13.01
CA VAL A 63 -29.36 -6.85 12.45
C VAL A 63 -29.93 -6.92 11.04
N PHE A 64 -31.14 -6.38 10.81
CA PHE A 64 -31.77 -6.38 9.50
C PHE A 64 -30.95 -5.60 8.48
N TYR A 65 -30.57 -4.35 8.80
CA TYR A 65 -29.77 -3.51 7.93
C TYR A 65 -28.39 -4.10 7.64
N GLY A 66 -27.68 -4.60 8.66
CA GLY A 66 -26.38 -5.24 8.48
C GLY A 66 -26.46 -6.50 7.62
N GLY A 67 -27.48 -7.34 7.82
CA GLY A 67 -27.74 -8.51 6.99
C GLY A 67 -28.02 -8.13 5.54
N LEU A 68 -28.95 -7.21 5.32
CA LEU A 68 -29.38 -6.80 3.99
C LEU A 68 -28.28 -6.06 3.21
N THR A 69 -27.53 -5.18 3.88
CA THR A 69 -26.37 -4.49 3.30
C THR A 69 -25.35 -5.50 2.78
N SER A 70 -25.05 -6.53 3.57
CA SER A 70 -24.08 -7.57 3.17
C SER A 70 -24.52 -8.43 1.99
N TYR A 71 -25.84 -8.51 1.75
CA TYR A 71 -26.42 -9.32 0.68
C TYR A 71 -26.63 -8.50 -0.61
N LEU A 72 -27.13 -7.26 -0.50
CA LEU A 72 -27.55 -6.46 -1.66
C LEU A 72 -26.50 -5.47 -2.15
N ILE A 73 -25.59 -5.01 -1.30
CA ILE A 73 -24.60 -4.00 -1.68
C ILE A 73 -23.31 -4.70 -2.09
N ARG A 74 -22.95 -4.52 -3.36
CA ARG A 74 -21.69 -5.05 -3.93
C ARG A 74 -20.51 -4.54 -3.11
N TYR A 75 -19.54 -5.42 -2.85
CA TYR A 75 -18.31 -5.15 -2.09
C TYR A 75 -18.49 -4.87 -0.59
N TYR A 76 -19.72 -5.01 -0.08
CA TYR A 76 -19.98 -4.96 1.35
C TYR A 76 -19.93 -6.35 1.98
N TYR A 77 -18.75 -6.74 2.48
CA TYR A 77 -18.62 -7.98 3.24
C TYR A 77 -19.40 -7.90 4.56
N ARG A 78 -19.90 -9.05 5.03
CA ARG A 78 -20.72 -9.19 6.25
C ARG A 78 -20.10 -8.50 7.47
N ARG A 79 -18.77 -8.55 7.63
CA ARG A 79 -18.07 -7.87 8.73
C ARG A 79 -18.24 -6.35 8.70
N ARG A 80 -18.06 -5.72 7.53
CA ARG A 80 -18.19 -4.26 7.35
C ARG A 80 -19.63 -3.80 7.49
N ALA A 81 -20.58 -4.59 6.97
CA ALA A 81 -22.00 -4.29 7.07
C ALA A 81 -22.49 -4.29 8.53
N LEU A 82 -22.11 -5.30 9.32
CA LEU A 82 -22.47 -5.38 10.74
C LEU A 82 -21.75 -4.33 11.58
N LEU A 83 -20.50 -3.99 11.25
CA LEU A 83 -19.79 -2.89 11.91
C LEU A 83 -20.48 -1.54 11.67
N LEU A 84 -20.93 -1.27 10.44
CA LEU A 84 -21.69 -0.07 10.12
C LEU A 84 -23.02 -0.02 10.87
N ALA A 85 -23.73 -1.16 10.95
CA ALA A 85 -24.96 -1.25 11.72
C ALA A 85 -24.76 -1.00 13.23
N LEU A 86 -23.68 -1.56 13.81
CA LEU A 86 -23.29 -1.32 15.19
C LEU A 86 -22.92 0.15 15.44
N LEU A 87 -22.20 0.78 14.50
CA LEU A 87 -21.88 2.20 14.60
C LEU A 87 -23.14 3.06 14.59
N ASN A 88 -24.11 2.75 13.73
CA ASN A 88 -25.39 3.44 13.70
C ASN A 88 -26.11 3.32 15.05
N GLU A 89 -26.15 2.11 15.63
CA GLU A 89 -26.78 1.84 16.92
C GLU A 89 -26.18 2.71 18.04
N VAL A 90 -24.84 2.77 18.11
CA VAL A 90 -24.12 3.61 19.09
C VAL A 90 -24.41 5.10 18.88
N LEU A 91 -24.40 5.58 17.63
CA LEU A 91 -24.65 7.00 17.35
C LEU A 91 -26.10 7.41 17.68
N VAL A 92 -27.08 6.54 17.36
CA VAL A 92 -28.49 6.77 17.74
C VAL A 92 -28.63 6.85 19.26
N PHE A 93 -28.00 5.93 19.99
CA PHE A 93 -28.05 5.95 21.46
C PHE A 93 -27.42 7.21 22.05
N ILE A 94 -26.24 7.61 21.57
CA ILE A 94 -25.60 8.86 22.01
C ILE A 94 -26.52 10.06 21.71
N GLY A 95 -27.14 10.11 20.54
CA GLY A 95 -28.14 11.12 20.20
C GLY A 95 -29.31 11.18 21.17
N LEU A 96 -29.83 10.02 21.57
CA LEU A 96 -30.93 9.91 22.55
C LEU A 96 -30.52 10.32 23.96
N LEU A 97 -29.29 10.04 24.39
CA LEU A 97 -28.78 10.52 25.67
C LEU A 97 -28.74 12.06 25.72
N PHE A 98 -28.26 12.69 24.66
CA PHE A 98 -28.18 14.15 24.58
C PHE A 98 -29.51 14.83 24.30
N PHE A 99 -30.43 14.15 23.61
CA PHE A 99 -31.78 14.64 23.32
C PHE A 99 -32.50 15.22 24.54
N LYS A 100 -32.36 14.55 25.69
CA LYS A 100 -32.98 14.97 26.96
C LYS A 100 -32.53 16.37 27.42
N PHE A 101 -31.34 16.80 27.00
CA PHE A 101 -30.76 18.08 27.35
C PHE A 101 -30.88 19.11 26.22
N PHE A 102 -30.77 18.66 24.97
CA PHE A 102 -30.83 19.52 23.79
C PHE A 102 -31.39 18.74 22.59
N GLU A 103 -32.65 19.03 22.25
CA GLU A 103 -33.42 18.33 21.21
C GLU A 103 -32.67 18.18 19.86
N PRO A 104 -31.98 19.23 19.34
CA PRO A 104 -31.27 19.14 18.07
C PRO A 104 -30.15 18.10 18.04
N MET A 105 -29.62 17.67 19.19
CA MET A 105 -28.54 16.67 19.24
C MET A 105 -28.96 15.32 18.67
N LEU A 106 -30.21 14.91 18.87
CA LEU A 106 -30.69 13.65 18.28
C LEU A 106 -30.63 13.71 16.75
N LEU A 107 -31.12 14.81 16.18
CA LEU A 107 -31.10 15.02 14.73
C LEU A 107 -29.66 15.17 14.21
N PHE A 108 -28.77 15.81 14.97
CA PHE A 108 -27.35 15.89 14.65
C PHE A 108 -26.72 14.50 14.50
N PHE A 109 -26.86 13.64 15.52
CA PHE A 109 -26.28 12.30 15.52
C PHE A 109 -26.93 11.38 14.48
N LEU A 110 -28.24 11.50 14.26
CA LEU A 110 -28.93 10.80 13.17
C LEU A 110 -28.40 11.22 11.79
N GLY A 111 -28.25 12.53 11.56
CA GLY A 111 -27.68 13.06 10.32
C GLY A 111 -26.22 12.67 10.12
N PHE A 112 -25.44 12.64 11.20
CA PHE A 112 -24.05 12.15 11.19
C PHE A 112 -23.97 10.67 10.82
N ALA A 113 -24.78 9.83 11.46
CA ALA A 113 -24.88 8.40 11.13
C ALA A 113 -25.34 8.23 9.66
N TYR A 114 -26.36 8.96 9.22
CA TYR A 114 -26.85 8.91 7.85
C TYR A 114 -25.77 9.30 6.83
N SER A 115 -25.03 10.38 7.08
CA SER A 115 -23.87 10.79 6.25
C SER A 115 -22.83 9.67 6.16
N ILE A 116 -22.45 9.05 7.29
CA ILE A 116 -21.49 7.93 7.27
C ILE A 116 -22.01 6.80 6.38
N ASN A 117 -23.30 6.44 6.46
CA ASN A 117 -23.86 5.40 5.60
C ASN A 117 -23.85 5.81 4.11
N VAL A 118 -24.22 7.05 3.80
CA VAL A 118 -24.17 7.59 2.43
C VAL A 118 -22.76 7.50 1.87
N LEU A 119 -21.77 8.00 2.61
CA LEU A 119 -20.36 7.97 2.21
C LEU A 119 -19.81 6.54 2.10
N SER A 120 -20.16 5.68 3.05
CA SER A 120 -19.67 4.30 3.08
C SER A 120 -20.25 3.47 1.93
N ILE A 121 -21.54 3.63 1.61
CA ILE A 121 -22.13 2.99 0.42
C ILE A 121 -21.55 3.58 -0.87
N ALA A 122 -21.44 4.90 -0.97
CA ALA A 122 -20.89 5.55 -2.17
C ALA A 122 -19.43 5.14 -2.42
N GLY A 123 -18.61 5.14 -1.37
CA GLY A 123 -17.17 4.86 -1.42
C GLY A 123 -16.79 3.38 -1.50
N ILE A 124 -17.51 2.46 -0.83
CA ILE A 124 -17.19 1.02 -0.86
C ILE A 124 -17.80 0.33 -2.08
N SER A 125 -19.01 0.73 -2.50
CA SER A 125 -19.71 0.07 -3.60
C SER A 125 -19.57 0.79 -4.95
N ASN A 126 -18.87 1.93 -4.98
CA ASN A 126 -18.73 2.81 -6.14
C ASN A 126 -20.10 3.17 -6.78
N ARG A 127 -21.14 3.32 -5.95
CA ARG A 127 -22.48 3.71 -6.41
C ARG A 127 -22.65 5.21 -6.19
N LYS A 128 -22.97 5.94 -7.26
CA LYS A 128 -23.19 7.39 -7.19
C LYS A 128 -24.63 7.82 -7.47
N GLY A 129 -25.47 6.90 -7.97
CA GLY A 129 -26.91 7.14 -8.18
C GLY A 129 -27.70 7.33 -6.87
N PRO A 130 -29.03 7.16 -6.86
CA PRO A 130 -29.83 7.43 -5.65
C PRO A 130 -29.64 6.39 -4.53
N THR A 131 -29.00 5.25 -4.79
CA THR A 131 -28.84 4.15 -3.81
C THR A 131 -28.19 4.60 -2.49
N PRO A 132 -27.06 5.34 -2.45
CA PRO A 132 -26.44 5.76 -1.20
C PRO A 132 -27.36 6.65 -0.35
N LEU A 133 -28.30 7.37 -0.96
CA LEU A 133 -29.29 8.18 -0.23
C LEU A 133 -30.45 7.32 0.29
N LEU A 134 -31.00 6.44 -0.55
CA LEU A 134 -32.22 5.70 -0.24
C LEU A 134 -31.97 4.47 0.64
N PHE A 135 -30.87 3.76 0.42
CA PHE A 135 -30.61 2.49 1.10
C PHE A 135 -30.45 2.61 2.62
N PRO A 136 -29.75 3.63 3.16
CA PRO A 136 -29.64 3.81 4.61
C PRO A 136 -30.99 4.08 5.29
N LEU A 137 -32.02 4.53 4.55
CA LEU A 137 -33.36 4.74 5.11
C LEU A 137 -33.98 3.43 5.63
N LEU A 138 -33.52 2.26 5.17
CA LEU A 138 -33.92 0.97 5.72
C LEU A 138 -33.53 0.79 7.19
N TYR A 139 -32.48 1.48 7.65
CA TYR A 139 -32.12 1.56 9.06
C TYR A 139 -32.89 2.66 9.79
N PHE A 140 -32.94 3.87 9.21
CA PHE A 140 -33.47 5.05 9.92
C PHE A 140 -35.00 5.11 9.97
N ILE A 141 -35.73 4.60 8.98
CA ILE A 141 -37.21 4.63 9.00
C ILE A 141 -37.76 3.85 10.20
N PRO A 142 -37.35 2.59 10.47
CA PRO A 142 -37.78 1.87 11.67
C PRO A 142 -37.46 2.60 12.98
N ILE A 143 -36.25 3.17 13.09
CA ILE A 143 -35.83 3.93 14.28
C ILE A 143 -36.73 5.15 14.48
N LEU A 144 -36.85 6.01 13.47
CA LEU A 144 -37.67 7.21 13.53
C LEU A 144 -39.15 6.89 13.78
N SER A 145 -39.66 5.80 13.21
CA SER A 145 -41.02 5.32 13.46
C SER A 145 -41.21 4.88 14.91
N GLY A 146 -40.24 4.15 15.47
CA GLY A 146 -40.25 3.75 16.88
C GLY A 146 -40.23 4.97 17.82
N LEU A 147 -39.35 5.94 17.54
CA LEU A 147 -39.25 7.19 18.31
C LEU A 147 -40.51 8.04 18.24
N TYR A 148 -41.15 8.09 17.06
CA TYR A 148 -42.44 8.78 16.87
C TYR A 148 -43.57 8.08 17.64
N LEU A 149 -43.69 6.76 17.52
CA LEU A 149 -44.74 5.98 18.18
C LEU A 149 -44.67 6.03 19.71
N GLY A 150 -43.47 6.13 20.28
CA GLY A 150 -43.31 6.33 21.72
C GLY A 150 -43.25 7.81 22.14
N ASN A 151 -43.71 8.73 21.29
CA ASN A 151 -43.85 10.17 21.57
C ASN A 151 -42.57 10.88 22.00
N VAL A 152 -41.40 10.44 21.52
CA VAL A 152 -40.12 11.11 21.81
C VAL A 152 -39.71 12.09 20.76
N PHE A 153 -39.93 11.75 19.48
CA PHE A 153 -39.43 12.59 18.40
C PHE A 153 -40.55 12.92 17.42
N ILE A 154 -40.93 14.20 17.37
CA ILE A 154 -41.89 14.71 16.39
C ILE A 154 -41.14 15.02 15.09
N LEU A 155 -41.51 14.30 14.04
CA LEU A 155 -41.01 14.52 12.68
C LEU A 155 -41.75 15.69 12.04
N THR A 156 -41.09 16.84 11.94
CA THR A 156 -41.56 17.96 11.13
C THR A 156 -40.95 17.89 9.73
N ILE A 157 -41.61 18.52 8.74
CA ILE A 157 -41.08 18.60 7.37
C ILE A 157 -39.68 19.23 7.33
N PHE A 158 -39.42 20.19 8.22
CA PHE A 158 -38.11 20.83 8.37
C PHE A 158 -37.03 19.82 8.78
N LYS A 159 -37.29 19.01 9.82
CA LYS A 159 -36.34 18.00 10.31
C LYS A 159 -36.07 16.92 9.26
N VAL A 160 -37.10 16.50 8.52
CA VAL A 160 -36.96 15.55 7.41
C VAL A 160 -36.12 16.15 6.28
N THR A 161 -36.36 17.42 5.93
CA THR A 161 -35.60 18.13 4.89
C THR A 161 -34.13 18.30 5.30
N ALA A 162 -33.86 18.67 6.55
CA ALA A 162 -32.51 18.79 7.07
C ALA A 162 -31.77 17.43 7.08
N PHE A 163 -32.43 16.37 7.54
CA PHE A 163 -31.89 15.00 7.54
C PHE A 163 -31.57 14.49 6.13
N PHE A 164 -32.43 14.73 5.15
CA PHE A 164 -32.14 14.35 3.77
C PHE A 164 -31.06 15.26 3.15
N GLY A 165 -31.09 16.55 3.47
CA GLY A 165 -30.13 17.56 3.01
C GLY A 165 -28.68 17.22 3.36
N ILE A 166 -28.43 16.74 4.59
CA ILE A 166 -27.08 16.29 4.99
C ILE A 166 -26.59 15.09 4.17
N GLY A 167 -27.49 14.18 3.79
CA GLY A 167 -27.17 13.06 2.90
C GLY A 167 -26.82 13.53 1.48
N VAL A 168 -27.64 14.43 0.92
CA VAL A 168 -27.38 15.03 -0.40
C VAL A 168 -26.07 15.80 -0.40
N ALA A 169 -25.78 16.59 0.63
CA ALA A 169 -24.51 17.29 0.78
C ALA A 169 -23.32 16.33 0.85
N SER A 170 -23.43 15.25 1.62
CA SER A 170 -22.38 14.21 1.73
C SER A 170 -22.11 13.55 0.37
N LEU A 171 -23.15 13.16 -0.36
CA LEU A 171 -23.00 12.55 -1.69
C LEU A 171 -22.43 13.56 -2.71
N SER A 172 -22.87 14.82 -2.65
CA SER A 172 -22.37 15.90 -3.51
C SER A 172 -20.88 16.12 -3.30
N LEU A 173 -20.38 15.96 -2.08
CA LEU A 173 -18.94 16.06 -1.81
C LEU A 173 -18.14 14.92 -2.47
N VAL A 174 -18.67 13.69 -2.50
CA VAL A 174 -18.05 12.58 -3.24
C VAL A 174 -17.96 12.93 -4.73
N TYR A 175 -19.06 13.43 -5.31
CA TYR A 175 -19.08 13.90 -6.69
C TYR A 175 -18.08 15.03 -6.95
N PHE A 176 -17.96 15.97 -6.03
CA PHE A 176 -17.03 17.09 -6.13
C PHE A 176 -15.57 16.60 -6.13
N VAL A 177 -15.18 15.71 -5.21
CA VAL A 177 -13.83 15.14 -5.20
C VAL A 177 -13.53 14.33 -6.46
N ASP A 178 -14.50 13.53 -6.92
CA ASP A 178 -14.36 12.81 -8.19
C ASP A 178 -14.21 13.73 -9.38
N TYR A 179 -14.97 14.83 -9.42
CA TYR A 179 -14.87 15.84 -10.47
C TYR A 179 -13.47 16.46 -10.52
N LEU A 180 -12.92 16.83 -9.37
CA LEU A 180 -11.55 17.36 -9.27
C LEU A 180 -10.51 16.34 -9.79
N PHE A 181 -10.66 15.06 -9.45
CA PHE A 181 -9.76 14.01 -9.95
C PHE A 181 -9.91 13.79 -11.46
N GLN A 182 -11.15 13.75 -11.97
CA GLN A 182 -11.42 13.50 -13.38
C GLN A 182 -10.91 14.64 -14.26
N MET A 183 -11.03 15.89 -13.80
CA MET A 183 -10.49 17.05 -14.51
C MET A 183 -8.98 16.98 -14.73
N ASN A 184 -8.24 16.40 -13.78
CA ASN A 184 -6.77 16.42 -13.79
C ASN A 184 -6.15 15.09 -14.29
N LEU A 185 -6.77 13.95 -13.96
CA LEU A 185 -6.17 12.62 -14.10
C LEU A 185 -7.03 11.64 -14.91
N GLN A 186 -8.22 12.06 -15.35
CA GLN A 186 -9.17 11.21 -16.09
C GLN A 186 -9.56 9.91 -15.36
N VAL A 187 -9.40 9.88 -14.04
CA VAL A 187 -9.75 8.77 -13.15
C VAL A 187 -10.67 9.25 -12.03
N SER A 188 -11.47 8.35 -11.47
CA SER A 188 -12.36 8.68 -10.35
C SER A 188 -11.68 8.31 -9.02
N ALA A 189 -11.59 9.29 -8.11
CA ALA A 189 -11.11 9.09 -6.75
C ALA A 189 -11.90 8.01 -6.00
N SER A 190 -13.23 8.03 -6.10
CA SER A 190 -14.09 7.04 -5.46
C SER A 190 -13.83 5.64 -5.98
N GLN A 191 -13.56 5.50 -7.29
CA GLN A 191 -13.20 4.21 -7.87
C GLN A 191 -11.87 3.71 -7.33
N LEU A 192 -10.84 4.56 -7.30
CA LEU A 192 -9.54 4.18 -6.73
C LEU A 192 -9.68 3.75 -5.27
N PHE A 193 -10.43 4.53 -4.49
CA PHE A 193 -10.72 4.23 -3.09
C PHE A 193 -11.49 2.90 -2.93
N THR A 194 -12.52 2.66 -3.76
CA THR A 194 -13.26 1.38 -3.78
C THR A 194 -12.32 0.20 -4.04
N TYR A 195 -11.45 0.30 -5.05
CA TYR A 195 -10.58 -0.82 -5.43
C TYR A 195 -9.48 -1.07 -4.38
N PHE A 196 -8.89 0.01 -3.85
CA PHE A 196 -7.96 -0.04 -2.72
C PHE A 196 -8.60 -0.73 -1.50
N LEU A 197 -9.77 -0.26 -1.04
CA LEU A 197 -10.45 -0.84 0.12
C LEU A 197 -10.88 -2.30 -0.08
N ASN A 198 -11.10 -2.73 -1.32
CA ASN A 198 -11.55 -4.09 -1.60
C ASN A 198 -10.44 -5.02 -2.06
N GLU A 199 -9.17 -4.60 -1.92
CA GLU A 199 -8.00 -5.38 -2.30
C GLU A 199 -8.06 -5.88 -3.75
N LYS A 200 -8.63 -5.06 -4.66
CA LYS A 200 -8.80 -5.43 -6.07
C LYS A 200 -7.82 -4.66 -6.96
N PRO A 201 -7.10 -5.32 -7.88
CA PRO A 201 -6.22 -4.64 -8.80
C PRO A 201 -7.01 -3.71 -9.72
N LYS A 202 -6.51 -2.49 -9.92
CA LYS A 202 -7.09 -1.46 -10.78
C LYS A 202 -6.04 -0.83 -11.67
N ASN A 203 -6.24 -0.96 -12.98
CA ASN A 203 -5.54 -0.14 -13.95
C ASN A 203 -5.96 1.33 -13.80
N LEU A 204 -4.96 2.21 -13.69
CA LEU A 204 -5.13 3.64 -13.48
C LEU A 204 -5.73 4.36 -14.70
N GLY A 205 -5.47 3.85 -15.91
CA GLY A 205 -6.08 4.30 -17.16
C GLY A 205 -5.46 5.57 -17.77
N PHE A 206 -4.66 6.31 -17.02
CA PHE A 206 -3.89 7.47 -17.49
C PHE A 206 -2.39 7.15 -17.50
N GLY A 207 -1.57 8.14 -17.88
CA GLY A 207 -0.12 8.02 -17.95
C GLY A 207 0.44 8.42 -19.31
N THR A 208 1.68 8.01 -19.56
CA THR A 208 2.42 8.17 -20.81
C THR A 208 2.96 6.81 -21.23
N GLU A 209 2.85 6.47 -22.51
CA GLU A 209 3.43 5.24 -23.04
C GLU A 209 4.91 5.47 -23.34
N LYS A 210 5.76 4.57 -22.84
CA LYS A 210 7.17 4.54 -23.15
C LYS A 210 7.64 3.10 -23.31
N ASN A 211 8.75 2.95 -24.00
CA ASN A 211 9.46 1.70 -24.00
C ASN A 211 10.35 1.62 -22.75
N VAL A 212 10.42 0.43 -22.18
CA VAL A 212 11.07 0.18 -20.90
C VAL A 212 12.16 -0.87 -21.09
N LEU A 213 13.36 -0.55 -20.63
CA LEU A 213 14.45 -1.51 -20.58
C LEU A 213 14.14 -2.58 -19.51
N LEU A 214 14.31 -3.83 -19.89
CA LEU A 214 14.24 -4.99 -19.02
C LEU A 214 15.60 -5.66 -19.03
N GLN A 215 16.25 -5.72 -17.87
CA GLN A 215 17.48 -6.48 -17.68
C GLN A 215 17.18 -7.77 -16.92
N GLY A 216 17.77 -8.88 -17.37
CA GLY A 216 17.69 -10.18 -16.72
C GLY A 216 19.10 -10.69 -16.41
N LEU A 217 19.43 -10.84 -15.14
CA LEU A 217 20.68 -11.49 -14.72
C LEU A 217 20.40 -12.96 -14.42
N LYS A 218 21.14 -13.87 -15.05
CA LYS A 218 21.08 -15.29 -14.73
C LYS A 218 22.36 -15.75 -14.06
N PHE A 219 22.18 -16.49 -12.98
CA PHE A 219 23.26 -17.15 -12.26
C PHE A 219 23.09 -18.64 -12.42
N LYS A 220 24.06 -19.30 -13.06
CA LYS A 220 24.11 -20.74 -13.15
C LYS A 220 25.10 -21.26 -12.12
N THR A 221 24.59 -21.96 -11.11
CA THR A 221 25.38 -22.45 -9.97
C THR A 221 25.22 -23.96 -9.87
N GLY A 222 26.22 -24.70 -10.34
CA GLY A 222 26.12 -26.16 -10.47
C GLY A 222 24.98 -26.59 -11.41
N LYS A 223 23.91 -27.19 -10.85
CA LYS A 223 22.72 -27.65 -11.61
C LYS A 223 21.55 -26.67 -11.54
N GLU A 224 21.65 -25.63 -10.74
CA GLU A 224 20.56 -24.67 -10.52
C GLU A 224 20.79 -23.42 -11.38
N THR A 225 19.69 -22.77 -11.76
CA THR A 225 19.71 -21.48 -12.43
C THR A 225 18.78 -20.53 -11.68
N TYR A 226 19.31 -19.36 -11.35
CA TYR A 226 18.60 -18.28 -10.67
C TYR A 226 18.44 -17.12 -11.64
N ILE A 227 17.28 -16.47 -11.65
CA ILE A 227 17.00 -15.30 -12.48
C ILE A 227 16.69 -14.09 -11.60
N LEU A 228 17.40 -13.00 -11.81
CA LEU A 228 17.08 -11.70 -11.23
C LEU A 228 16.52 -10.81 -12.33
N SER A 229 15.29 -10.36 -12.15
CA SER A 229 14.59 -9.49 -13.08
C SER A 229 14.70 -8.05 -12.60
N LEU A 230 15.17 -7.17 -13.49
CA LEU A 230 15.39 -5.75 -13.26
C LEU A 230 14.69 -4.92 -14.35
N PRO A 231 13.35 -4.84 -14.33
CA PRO A 231 12.65 -3.92 -15.21
C PRO A 231 12.98 -2.48 -14.77
N TRP A 232 13.19 -1.59 -15.74
CA TRP A 232 13.39 -0.17 -15.51
C TRP A 232 12.05 0.53 -15.20
N LEU A 233 11.40 0.03 -14.15
CA LEU A 233 10.10 0.40 -13.61
C LEU A 233 10.19 0.52 -12.10
N HIS A 234 9.47 1.51 -11.57
CA HIS A 234 9.28 1.67 -10.14
C HIS A 234 8.09 0.80 -9.66
N PRO A 235 8.15 0.12 -8.50
CA PRO A 235 7.03 -0.63 -7.96
C PRO A 235 5.93 0.35 -7.49
N GLY A 236 4.93 0.57 -8.33
CA GLY A 236 3.99 1.69 -8.21
C GLY A 236 3.27 1.92 -6.86
N PRO A 237 2.38 2.93 -6.80
CA PRO A 237 2.16 3.72 -5.59
C PRO A 237 1.25 3.06 -4.55
N SER A 238 0.76 1.84 -4.82
CA SER A 238 -0.04 1.01 -3.91
C SER A 238 -0.28 -0.35 -4.52
N ARG A 239 -0.19 -1.41 -3.70
CA ARG A 239 -0.42 -2.80 -4.11
C ARG A 239 -1.57 -3.01 -5.09
N GLN A 240 -2.71 -2.36 -4.86
CA GLN A 240 -3.93 -2.55 -5.65
C GLN A 240 -4.04 -1.65 -6.88
N LEU A 241 -3.21 -0.60 -6.99
CA LEU A 241 -3.38 0.46 -7.97
C LEU A 241 -2.17 0.51 -8.91
N GLY A 242 -2.42 0.49 -10.21
CA GLY A 242 -1.32 0.37 -11.18
C GLY A 242 -0.51 -0.90 -10.93
N GLY A 243 0.79 -0.87 -11.13
CA GLY A 243 1.68 -1.98 -10.82
C GLY A 243 2.38 -1.85 -9.47
N GLY A 244 1.71 -1.36 -8.43
CA GLY A 244 2.26 -1.41 -7.07
C GLY A 244 2.46 -2.81 -6.52
N SER A 245 1.93 -3.85 -7.19
CA SER A 245 2.24 -5.26 -6.92
C SER A 245 3.36 -5.85 -7.78
N LEU A 246 4.15 -5.00 -8.47
CA LEU A 246 5.14 -5.44 -9.46
C LEU A 246 6.15 -6.42 -8.89
N SER A 247 6.85 -6.06 -7.81
CA SER A 247 7.92 -6.89 -7.21
C SER A 247 7.37 -8.24 -6.75
N TYR A 248 6.31 -8.23 -5.93
CA TYR A 248 5.66 -9.43 -5.42
C TYR A 248 5.15 -10.34 -6.54
N SER A 249 4.46 -9.77 -7.54
CA SER A 249 3.91 -10.55 -8.65
C SER A 249 5.02 -11.17 -9.48
N LEU A 250 6.11 -10.43 -9.75
CA LEU A 250 7.28 -10.96 -10.45
C LEU A 250 7.97 -12.06 -9.64
N ILE A 251 8.31 -11.82 -8.38
CA ILE A 251 8.99 -12.81 -7.54
C ILE A 251 8.13 -14.07 -7.44
N LYS A 252 6.83 -13.92 -7.15
CA LYS A 252 5.92 -15.06 -7.04
C LYS A 252 5.92 -15.89 -8.32
N ASN A 253 5.68 -15.26 -9.47
CA ASN A 253 5.56 -15.98 -10.75
C ASN A 253 6.92 -16.55 -11.23
N LEU A 254 8.04 -15.87 -10.95
CA LEU A 254 9.38 -16.40 -11.24
C LEU A 254 9.73 -17.65 -10.42
N ASN A 255 9.15 -17.80 -9.23
CA ASN A 255 9.34 -18.98 -8.38
C ASN A 255 8.26 -20.06 -8.57
N GLU A 256 7.32 -19.86 -9.50
CA GLU A 256 6.37 -20.91 -9.85
C GLU A 256 7.07 -22.07 -10.59
N LYS A 257 6.50 -23.27 -10.47
CA LYS A 257 6.97 -24.50 -11.16
C LYS A 257 8.43 -24.89 -10.85
N GLY A 258 8.96 -24.46 -9.70
CA GLY A 258 10.30 -24.86 -9.22
C GLY A 258 11.46 -24.05 -9.81
N ASN A 259 11.15 -23.01 -10.58
CA ASN A 259 12.14 -21.99 -10.95
C ASN A 259 12.57 -21.20 -9.71
N LYS A 260 13.71 -20.50 -9.83
CA LYS A 260 14.22 -19.64 -8.77
C LYS A 260 14.48 -18.27 -9.33
N GLY A 261 13.78 -17.27 -8.82
CA GLY A 261 14.03 -15.91 -9.26
C GLY A 261 13.63 -14.84 -8.26
N TYR A 262 14.11 -13.63 -8.52
CA TYR A 262 13.88 -12.50 -7.66
C TYR A 262 13.82 -11.19 -8.44
N PHE A 263 13.44 -10.11 -7.74
CA PHE A 263 13.37 -8.76 -8.27
C PHE A 263 14.46 -7.90 -7.63
N TRP A 264 15.19 -7.14 -8.45
CA TRP A 264 16.09 -6.10 -7.96
C TRP A 264 15.59 -4.76 -8.45
N HIS A 265 15.48 -3.81 -7.51
CA HIS A 265 15.08 -2.45 -7.81
C HIS A 265 16.19 -1.74 -8.58
N VAL A 266 15.84 -1.08 -9.67
CA VAL A 266 16.78 -0.19 -10.36
C VAL A 266 16.51 1.23 -9.91
N PRO A 267 17.51 2.13 -9.95
CA PRO A 267 17.30 3.54 -9.64
C PRO A 267 16.21 4.12 -10.55
N SER A 268 15.07 4.49 -9.96
CA SER A 268 13.88 4.98 -10.66
C SER A 268 13.06 5.90 -9.75
N SER A 269 11.99 6.48 -10.28
CA SER A 269 11.08 7.34 -9.52
C SER A 269 9.63 6.98 -9.78
N HIS A 270 8.69 7.61 -9.06
CA HIS A 270 7.26 7.46 -9.36
C HIS A 270 6.82 7.88 -10.77
N GLU A 271 7.68 8.54 -11.57
CA GLU A 271 7.42 8.72 -13.01
C GLU A 271 7.44 7.38 -13.79
N GLU A 272 8.14 6.38 -13.27
CA GLU A 272 8.29 5.04 -13.83
C GLU A 272 7.21 4.06 -13.34
N ASP A 273 6.31 4.50 -12.45
CA ASP A 273 5.22 3.69 -11.93
C ASP A 273 4.34 3.14 -13.05
N PRO A 274 4.27 1.81 -13.26
CA PRO A 274 3.39 1.23 -14.24
C PRO A 274 1.93 1.45 -13.87
N CYS A 275 1.10 1.79 -14.86
CA CYS A 275 -0.32 2.06 -14.67
C CYS A 275 -1.20 0.79 -14.77
N ASP A 276 -0.62 -0.34 -15.21
CA ASP A 276 -1.31 -1.62 -15.35
C ASP A 276 -0.84 -2.63 -14.28
N PRO A 277 -1.74 -3.16 -13.43
CA PRO A 277 -1.40 -4.22 -12.46
C PRO A 277 -0.88 -5.52 -13.08
N ARG A 278 -1.10 -5.75 -14.37
CA ARG A 278 -0.66 -6.96 -15.07
C ARG A 278 0.62 -6.79 -15.88
N ILE A 279 1.35 -5.69 -15.67
CA ILE A 279 2.62 -5.46 -16.38
C ILE A 279 3.64 -6.60 -16.19
N PHE A 280 3.58 -7.30 -15.06
CA PHE A 280 4.44 -8.46 -14.78
C PHE A 280 4.27 -9.60 -15.80
N GLU A 281 3.08 -9.76 -16.40
CA GLU A 281 2.82 -10.78 -17.42
C GLU A 281 3.72 -10.53 -18.65
N LYS A 282 3.77 -9.27 -19.13
CA LYS A 282 4.65 -8.85 -20.23
C LYS A 282 6.13 -9.04 -19.90
N ILE A 283 6.53 -8.85 -18.65
CA ILE A 283 7.92 -8.97 -18.21
C ILE A 283 8.37 -10.43 -18.22
N ILE A 284 7.52 -11.35 -17.78
CA ILE A 284 7.83 -12.79 -17.68
C ILE A 284 7.74 -13.49 -19.03
N GLU A 285 6.85 -13.04 -19.92
CA GLU A 285 6.74 -13.55 -21.29
C GLU A 285 7.97 -13.26 -22.14
N LYS A 286 8.72 -12.19 -21.83
CA LYS A 286 9.93 -11.87 -22.57
C LYS A 286 10.99 -12.95 -22.31
N PRO A 287 11.81 -13.28 -23.32
CA PRO A 287 12.88 -14.25 -23.18
C PRO A 287 14.05 -13.66 -22.40
N GLN A 288 13.80 -13.25 -21.14
CA GLN A 288 14.86 -13.06 -20.14
C GLN A 288 15.79 -14.26 -20.10
N PHE A 289 15.34 -15.42 -20.63
CA PHE A 289 15.90 -16.76 -20.72
C PHE A 289 16.73 -17.09 -21.98
N GLU A 290 16.92 -16.19 -22.95
CA GLU A 290 17.73 -16.48 -24.15
C GLU A 290 19.24 -16.68 -23.89
N ASN A 291 19.92 -17.41 -24.78
CA ASN A 291 21.33 -17.81 -24.66
C ASN A 291 22.29 -16.61 -24.81
N SER A 292 22.50 -15.85 -23.76
CA SER A 292 23.64 -14.96 -23.64
C SER A 292 24.90 -15.72 -23.20
N ALA A 293 26.07 -15.19 -23.58
CA ALA A 293 27.34 -15.74 -23.12
C ALA A 293 27.42 -15.67 -21.59
N PHE A 294 27.91 -16.74 -20.99
CA PHE A 294 28.08 -16.90 -19.56
C PHE A 294 29.53 -16.58 -19.16
N GLU A 295 29.67 -15.76 -18.13
CA GLU A 295 30.95 -15.31 -17.57
C GLU A 295 31.20 -16.00 -16.23
N GLY A 296 32.27 -16.80 -16.16
CA GLY A 296 32.65 -17.54 -14.95
C GLY A 296 33.67 -16.84 -14.06
N LYS A 297 34.03 -15.60 -14.39
CA LYS A 297 35.03 -14.81 -13.66
C LYS A 297 34.50 -13.42 -13.30
N ALA A 298 34.95 -12.91 -12.16
CA ALA A 298 34.55 -11.60 -11.64
C ALA A 298 35.75 -10.84 -11.07
N THR A 299 35.68 -9.51 -11.08
CA THR A 299 36.55 -8.68 -10.24
C THR A 299 36.13 -8.74 -8.78
N LYS A 300 37.01 -8.33 -7.87
CA LYS A 300 36.60 -8.04 -6.50
C LYS A 300 35.49 -6.98 -6.47
N LEU A 301 34.70 -7.00 -5.40
CA LEU A 301 33.72 -5.95 -5.14
C LEU A 301 34.46 -4.69 -4.67
N LEU A 302 34.55 -3.69 -5.52
CA LEU A 302 35.16 -2.40 -5.22
C LEU A 302 34.13 -1.49 -4.57
N LYS A 303 34.58 -0.62 -3.65
CA LYS A 303 33.75 0.35 -2.94
C LYS A 303 34.28 1.76 -3.19
N ARG A 304 33.38 2.69 -3.48
CA ARG A 304 33.62 4.14 -3.48
C ARG A 304 32.51 4.80 -2.67
N ASP A 305 32.87 5.45 -1.58
CA ASP A 305 31.95 6.15 -0.70
C ASP A 305 32.45 7.54 -0.34
N ASN A 306 31.51 8.35 0.13
CA ASN A 306 31.74 9.63 0.79
C ASN A 306 30.58 9.89 1.76
N ASP A 307 30.51 11.11 2.32
CA ASP A 307 29.46 11.53 3.24
C ASP A 307 28.05 11.60 2.61
N SER A 308 27.89 11.35 1.30
CA SER A 308 26.62 11.52 0.58
C SER A 308 26.15 10.25 -0.12
N PHE A 309 27.05 9.34 -0.47
CA PHE A 309 26.68 8.09 -1.13
C PHE A 309 27.69 6.98 -0.87
N GLU A 310 27.20 5.77 -1.08
CA GLU A 310 27.96 4.53 -1.06
C GLU A 310 27.70 3.78 -2.36
N ILE A 311 28.77 3.54 -3.13
CA ILE A 311 28.70 2.85 -4.41
C ILE A 311 29.60 1.62 -4.37
N TYR A 312 29.02 0.48 -4.75
CA TYR A 312 29.75 -0.75 -4.95
C TYR A 312 29.76 -1.11 -6.42
N GLY A 313 30.86 -1.70 -6.89
CA GLY A 313 31.00 -2.10 -8.27
C GLY A 313 31.69 -3.44 -8.41
N GLN A 314 31.21 -4.24 -9.35
CA GLN A 314 31.80 -5.50 -9.73
C GLN A 314 31.66 -5.75 -11.22
N ARG A 315 32.65 -6.38 -11.84
CA ARG A 315 32.66 -6.69 -13.27
C ARG A 315 32.76 -8.19 -13.50
N PHE A 316 31.84 -8.74 -14.29
CA PHE A 316 31.79 -10.13 -14.76
C PHE A 316 31.96 -10.17 -16.28
N GLY A 317 33.15 -10.50 -16.78
CA GLY A 317 33.45 -10.34 -18.21
C GLY A 317 33.19 -8.91 -18.67
N ASP A 318 32.20 -8.69 -19.53
CA ASP A 318 31.79 -7.34 -20.00
C ASP A 318 30.57 -6.76 -19.28
N ILE A 319 30.03 -7.46 -18.28
CA ILE A 319 28.88 -7.05 -17.48
C ILE A 319 29.38 -6.29 -16.25
N TYR A 320 28.88 -5.08 -16.04
CA TYR A 320 29.18 -4.25 -14.87
C TYR A 320 27.96 -4.20 -13.97
N LEU A 321 28.11 -4.61 -12.72
CA LEU A 321 27.08 -4.54 -11.70
C LEU A 321 27.43 -3.43 -10.73
N ILE A 322 26.57 -2.41 -10.64
CA ILE A 322 26.77 -1.23 -9.81
C ILE A 322 25.62 -1.14 -8.81
N PHE A 323 25.96 -1.13 -7.53
CA PHE A 323 25.00 -0.91 -6.45
C PHE A 323 25.19 0.51 -5.92
N SER A 324 24.09 1.24 -5.74
CA SER A 324 24.13 2.60 -5.20
C SER A 324 23.21 2.74 -4.01
N ASN A 325 23.69 3.44 -2.99
CA ASN A 325 22.91 4.00 -1.91
C ASN A 325 23.27 5.48 -1.78
N VAL A 326 22.29 6.38 -1.72
CA VAL A 326 22.54 7.83 -1.61
C VAL A 326 21.77 8.36 -0.41
N GLU A 327 22.47 9.05 0.50
CA GLU A 327 21.88 9.52 1.74
C GLU A 327 20.77 10.54 1.48
N LYS A 328 19.62 10.39 2.15
CA LYS A 328 18.43 11.27 2.06
C LYS A 328 17.76 11.32 0.68
N ILE A 329 18.13 10.42 -0.24
CA ILE A 329 17.48 10.28 -1.54
C ILE A 329 16.58 9.04 -1.48
N ASP A 330 15.31 9.21 -1.83
CA ASP A 330 14.34 8.10 -1.97
C ASP A 330 14.50 7.47 -3.35
N ASP A 331 14.47 8.32 -4.37
CA ASP A 331 14.21 7.95 -5.74
C ASP A 331 15.18 8.67 -6.67
N PHE A 332 15.30 8.18 -7.90
CA PHE A 332 16.21 8.73 -8.89
C PHE A 332 15.51 9.07 -10.19
N GLU A 333 15.87 10.20 -10.79
CA GLU A 333 15.55 10.42 -12.21
C GLU A 333 16.32 9.39 -13.05
N ILE A 334 15.60 8.47 -13.69
CA ILE A 334 16.19 7.33 -14.42
C ILE A 334 17.17 7.75 -15.53
N SER A 335 16.99 8.96 -16.08
CA SER A 335 17.82 9.53 -17.14
C SER A 335 19.30 9.70 -16.73
N ILE A 336 19.58 9.83 -15.42
CA ILE A 336 20.94 9.89 -14.87
C ILE A 336 21.72 8.63 -15.27
N PHE A 337 21.12 7.46 -15.02
CA PHE A 337 21.74 6.17 -15.24
C PHE A 337 21.71 5.74 -16.71
N GLN A 338 20.67 6.14 -17.47
CA GLN A 338 20.63 5.97 -18.92
C GLN A 338 21.81 6.68 -19.58
N LYS A 339 22.05 7.94 -19.19
CA LYS A 339 23.16 8.74 -19.72
C LYS A 339 24.52 8.07 -19.47
N ILE A 340 24.76 7.49 -18.30
CA ILE A 340 26.01 6.78 -18.01
C ILE A 340 26.17 5.55 -18.92
N ARG A 341 25.10 4.76 -19.13
CA ARG A 341 25.12 3.61 -20.05
C ARG A 341 25.39 4.04 -21.49
N GLU A 342 24.70 5.07 -21.97
CA GLU A 342 24.87 5.59 -23.32
C GLU A 342 26.27 6.17 -23.55
N GLN A 343 26.80 6.93 -22.59
CA GLN A 343 28.13 7.55 -22.69
C GLN A 343 29.25 6.52 -22.72
N THR A 344 29.08 5.40 -22.01
CA THR A 344 30.12 4.36 -21.91
C THR A 344 29.97 3.26 -22.95
N GLY A 345 28.76 3.04 -23.49
CA GLY A 345 28.44 1.90 -24.34
C GLY A 345 28.56 0.54 -23.64
N LYS A 346 28.67 0.53 -22.30
CA LYS A 346 28.91 -0.67 -21.50
C LYS A 346 27.59 -1.34 -21.08
N LYS A 347 27.65 -2.65 -20.88
CA LYS A 347 26.57 -3.45 -20.30
C LYS A 347 26.53 -3.26 -18.79
N ILE A 348 25.91 -2.17 -18.34
CA ILE A 348 25.81 -1.83 -16.91
C ILE A 348 24.42 -2.20 -16.39
N VAL A 349 24.39 -2.91 -15.28
CA VAL A 349 23.22 -3.15 -14.43
C VAL A 349 23.35 -2.27 -13.21
N PHE A 350 22.41 -1.33 -13.06
CA PHE A 350 22.31 -0.50 -11.86
C PHE A 350 21.29 -1.11 -10.91
N VAL A 351 21.66 -1.18 -9.64
CA VAL A 351 20.80 -1.66 -8.58
C VAL A 351 20.78 -0.61 -7.48
N ASP A 352 19.58 -0.16 -7.15
CA ASP A 352 19.39 0.70 -6.00
C ASP A 352 19.27 -0.16 -4.75
N MET A 353 20.12 0.12 -3.77
CA MET A 353 20.10 -0.58 -2.49
C MET A 353 18.91 -0.13 -1.63
N HIS A 354 18.46 1.12 -1.83
CA HIS A 354 17.30 1.75 -1.20
C HIS A 354 17.25 1.54 0.32
N HIS A 355 18.19 2.18 1.03
CA HIS A 355 18.29 2.14 2.50
C HIS A 355 17.48 3.24 3.19
N HIS A 356 16.64 3.95 2.46
CA HIS A 356 15.81 5.03 2.99
C HIS A 356 14.89 4.53 4.12
N GLU A 357 14.69 5.36 5.13
CA GLU A 357 13.76 5.08 6.23
C GLU A 357 12.32 5.31 5.71
N PRO A 358 11.46 4.27 5.65
CA PRO A 358 10.15 4.39 5.01
C PRO A 358 9.20 5.39 5.67
N SER A 359 9.49 5.81 6.90
CA SER A 359 8.72 6.83 7.62
C SER A 359 9.19 8.27 7.35
N GLU A 360 10.36 8.45 6.74
CA GLU A 360 10.88 9.76 6.33
C GLU A 360 10.49 10.09 4.90
N THR A 361 10.37 11.38 4.60
CA THR A 361 10.16 11.84 3.22
C THR A 361 11.51 11.96 2.54
N GLY A 362 11.80 11.07 1.59
CA GLY A 362 13.01 11.16 0.79
C GLY A 362 12.82 12.16 -0.37
N LYS A 363 13.95 12.54 -0.98
CA LYS A 363 13.96 13.42 -2.15
C LYS A 363 14.25 12.62 -3.41
N ILE A 364 13.65 13.02 -4.54
CA ILE A 364 14.07 12.53 -5.86
C ILE A 364 15.37 13.24 -6.26
N LEU A 365 16.43 12.49 -6.58
CA LEU A 365 17.66 13.05 -7.14
C LEU A 365 17.44 13.39 -8.62
N LEU A 366 17.42 14.68 -8.94
CA LEU A 366 17.18 15.19 -10.30
C LEU A 366 18.48 15.34 -11.10
N LYS A 367 18.41 15.18 -12.43
CA LYS A 367 19.61 15.16 -13.30
C LYS A 367 20.50 16.41 -13.27
N ASN A 368 19.98 17.55 -12.83
CA ASN A 368 20.66 18.84 -12.85
C ASN A 368 21.24 19.23 -11.49
N GLU A 369 21.33 18.29 -10.56
CA GLU A 369 21.87 18.53 -9.22
C GLU A 369 23.38 18.28 -9.17
N LYS A 370 24.08 19.05 -8.33
CA LYS A 370 25.53 18.89 -8.11
C LYS A 370 25.87 17.47 -7.62
N LEU A 371 25.01 16.89 -6.79
CA LEU A 371 25.18 15.53 -6.30
C LEU A 371 25.11 14.49 -7.44
N THR A 372 24.30 14.74 -8.48
CA THR A 372 24.26 13.89 -9.69
C THR A 372 25.56 13.91 -10.47
N ASP A 373 26.19 15.08 -10.62
CA ASP A 373 27.48 15.18 -11.29
C ASP A 373 28.58 14.44 -10.51
N GLU A 374 28.55 14.55 -9.17
CA GLU A 374 29.48 13.84 -8.29
C GLU A 374 29.26 12.32 -8.37
N LEU A 375 28.00 11.86 -8.22
CA LEU A 375 27.61 10.46 -8.39
C LEU A 375 28.08 9.90 -9.74
N SER A 376 27.79 10.61 -10.83
CA SER A 376 28.13 10.17 -12.18
C SER A 376 29.64 10.05 -12.37
N ARG A 377 30.42 11.01 -11.88
CA ARG A 377 31.89 10.94 -11.93
C ARG A 377 32.42 9.76 -11.13
N THR A 378 31.92 9.53 -9.92
CA THR A 378 32.35 8.40 -9.10
C THR A 378 32.01 7.07 -9.76
N VAL A 379 30.83 6.93 -10.36
CA VAL A 379 30.49 5.72 -11.14
C VAL A 379 31.45 5.55 -12.32
N LEU A 380 31.72 6.61 -13.09
CA LEU A 380 32.63 6.53 -14.24
C LEU A 380 34.07 6.16 -13.83
N ASP A 381 34.56 6.68 -12.70
CA ASP A 381 35.89 6.34 -12.20
C ASP A 381 35.92 4.90 -11.66
N LEU A 382 34.88 4.47 -10.95
CA LEU A 382 34.73 3.08 -10.52
C LEU A 382 34.71 2.10 -11.71
N LEU A 383 34.04 2.46 -12.81
CA LEU A 383 34.05 1.65 -14.04
C LEU A 383 35.45 1.52 -14.65
N LYS A 384 36.32 2.53 -14.54
CA LYS A 384 37.72 2.45 -14.98
C LYS A 384 38.56 1.60 -14.03
N ASP A 385 38.33 1.72 -12.72
CA ASP A 385 39.02 0.89 -11.73
C ASP A 385 38.70 -0.59 -11.95
N LEU A 386 37.44 -0.92 -12.20
CA LEU A 386 36.98 -2.28 -12.53
C LEU A 386 37.56 -2.83 -13.84
N GLU A 387 38.00 -1.97 -14.77
CA GLU A 387 38.70 -2.43 -15.97
C GLU A 387 40.13 -2.88 -15.69
N ASN A 388 40.77 -2.26 -14.70
CA ASN A 388 42.14 -2.54 -14.32
C ASN A 388 42.25 -3.63 -13.23
N GLU A 389 41.14 -3.98 -12.58
CA GLU A 389 41.08 -4.99 -11.54
C GLU A 389 41.16 -6.41 -12.12
N GLY A 390 41.89 -7.30 -11.44
CA GLY A 390 42.02 -8.70 -11.84
C GLY A 390 40.70 -9.46 -11.74
N GLN A 391 40.47 -10.41 -12.66
CA GLN A 391 39.30 -11.27 -12.65
C GLN A 391 39.62 -12.68 -12.15
N PHE A 392 38.82 -13.17 -11.21
CA PHE A 392 39.01 -14.45 -10.51
C PHE A 392 37.80 -15.35 -10.71
N GLU A 393 37.97 -16.66 -10.55
CA GLU A 393 36.84 -17.60 -10.59
C GLU A 393 35.87 -17.32 -9.44
N VAL A 394 34.59 -17.18 -9.77
CA VAL A 394 33.53 -16.85 -8.80
C VAL A 394 32.74 -18.10 -8.42
N LYS A 395 32.41 -18.19 -7.12
CA LYS A 395 31.44 -19.17 -6.63
C LYS A 395 30.26 -18.45 -6.00
N ILE A 396 29.05 -18.90 -6.33
CA ILE A 396 27.81 -18.28 -5.84
C ILE A 396 26.90 -19.36 -5.27
N GLY A 397 26.29 -19.05 -4.14
CA GLY A 397 25.21 -19.82 -3.52
C GLY A 397 24.03 -18.90 -3.28
N MET A 398 22.83 -19.31 -3.72
CA MET A 398 21.62 -18.50 -3.60
C MET A 398 20.49 -19.28 -2.92
N GLU A 399 19.63 -18.57 -2.21
CA GLU A 399 18.40 -19.13 -1.64
C GLU A 399 17.32 -18.06 -1.54
N VAL A 400 16.08 -18.43 -1.86
CA VAL A 400 14.89 -17.59 -1.69
C VAL A 400 14.05 -18.15 -0.54
N SER A 401 13.53 -17.28 0.33
CA SER A 401 12.65 -17.71 1.43
C SER A 401 11.37 -18.33 0.88
N ARG A 402 10.75 -19.24 1.65
CA ARG A 402 9.53 -19.94 1.22
C ARG A 402 8.34 -19.03 0.94
N ASP A 403 8.30 -17.89 1.62
CA ASP A 403 7.28 -16.86 1.47
C ASP A 403 7.69 -15.76 0.47
N ASN A 404 8.82 -15.94 -0.22
CA ASN A 404 9.35 -15.04 -1.24
C ASN A 404 9.73 -13.63 -0.77
N LYS A 405 9.75 -13.36 0.54
CA LYS A 405 10.10 -12.06 1.10
C LYS A 405 11.59 -11.75 1.13
N PHE A 406 12.44 -12.78 1.06
CA PHE A 406 13.88 -12.62 1.16
C PHE A 406 14.61 -13.44 0.12
N MET A 407 15.69 -12.89 -0.42
CA MET A 407 16.70 -13.61 -1.19
C MET A 407 18.06 -13.38 -0.56
N VAL A 408 18.82 -14.46 -0.40
CA VAL A 408 20.20 -14.42 0.07
C VAL A 408 21.10 -14.95 -1.03
N LEU A 409 22.12 -14.17 -1.35
CA LEU A 409 23.22 -14.51 -2.25
C LEU A 409 24.52 -14.46 -1.46
N VAL A 410 25.28 -15.55 -1.50
CA VAL A 410 26.64 -15.63 -0.99
C VAL A 410 27.58 -15.78 -2.16
N GLU A 411 28.58 -14.91 -2.22
CA GLU A 411 29.64 -14.97 -3.21
C GLU A 411 30.98 -15.29 -2.53
N GLU A 412 31.76 -16.19 -3.13
CA GLU A 412 33.17 -16.40 -2.77
C GLU A 412 34.05 -16.09 -3.98
N LEU A 413 35.01 -15.18 -3.78
CA LEU A 413 35.92 -14.71 -4.82
C LEU A 413 37.27 -14.34 -4.21
N ASN A 414 38.36 -14.91 -4.74
CA ASN A 414 39.73 -14.59 -4.31
C ASN A 414 39.92 -14.57 -2.77
N ASN A 415 39.42 -15.60 -2.09
CA ASN A 415 39.41 -15.76 -0.63
C ASN A 415 38.61 -14.71 0.16
N GLU A 416 37.85 -13.85 -0.50
CA GLU A 416 36.85 -12.99 0.15
C GLU A 416 35.45 -13.60 -0.02
N ARG A 417 34.58 -13.33 0.96
CA ARG A 417 33.19 -13.76 1.00
C ARG A 417 32.27 -12.56 1.11
N TYR A 418 31.32 -12.44 0.20
CA TYR A 418 30.34 -11.37 0.20
C TYR A 418 28.96 -11.94 0.51
N LEU A 419 28.23 -11.27 1.40
CA LEU A 419 26.84 -11.58 1.72
C LEU A 419 25.94 -10.49 1.15
N LEU A 420 25.00 -10.89 0.31
CA LEU A 420 24.03 -10.00 -0.30
C LEU A 420 22.62 -10.46 0.05
N ILE A 421 21.82 -9.57 0.62
CA ILE A 421 20.48 -9.85 1.12
C ILE A 421 19.51 -8.88 0.46
N THR A 422 18.53 -9.39 -0.28
CA THR A 422 17.44 -8.59 -0.84
C THR A 422 16.14 -8.89 -0.11
N MET A 423 15.40 -7.84 0.23
CA MET A 423 14.14 -7.91 0.97
C MET A 423 12.99 -7.29 0.17
N ASP A 424 11.86 -7.97 0.05
CA ASP A 424 10.67 -7.44 -0.62
C ASP A 424 9.92 -6.43 0.28
N ARG A 425 10.43 -5.20 0.33
CA ARG A 425 9.94 -4.09 1.16
C ARG A 425 10.32 -2.73 0.57
N ASN A 426 9.65 -1.68 1.02
CA ASN A 426 10.12 -0.31 0.89
C ASN A 426 11.12 -0.04 2.02
N GLY A 427 12.37 0.22 1.66
CA GLY A 427 13.40 0.75 2.55
C GLY A 427 13.83 -0.12 3.74
N ILE A 428 14.73 0.44 4.55
CA ILE A 428 15.26 -0.19 5.76
C ILE A 428 14.90 0.68 6.97
N PRO A 429 13.87 0.30 7.75
CA PRO A 429 13.54 0.99 8.97
C PRO A 429 14.65 0.88 10.02
N GLU A 430 14.84 1.93 10.80
CA GLU A 430 15.81 2.03 11.90
C GLU A 430 15.72 0.86 12.88
N LYS A 431 14.51 0.33 13.08
CA LYS A 431 14.25 -0.82 13.96
C LYS A 431 14.99 -2.09 13.55
N LEU A 432 15.50 -2.18 12.31
CA LEU A 432 16.29 -3.31 11.85
C LEU A 432 17.81 -3.08 11.95
N ASN A 433 18.25 -1.91 12.41
CA ASN A 433 19.67 -1.60 12.48
C ASN A 433 20.40 -2.59 13.40
N ASP A 434 19.79 -3.01 14.51
CA ASP A 434 20.39 -3.98 15.42
C ASP A 434 20.55 -5.36 14.76
N GLU A 435 19.55 -5.82 14.00
CA GLU A 435 19.62 -7.08 13.24
C GLU A 435 20.68 -7.00 12.12
N LEU A 436 20.77 -5.88 11.41
CA LEU A 436 21.79 -5.64 10.38
C LEU A 436 23.20 -5.65 10.97
N GLU A 437 23.42 -4.95 12.08
CA GLU A 437 24.70 -4.93 12.78
C GLU A 437 25.06 -6.32 13.34
N ASN A 438 24.08 -7.10 13.80
CA ASN A 438 24.31 -8.48 14.22
C ASN A 438 24.75 -9.38 13.06
N ILE A 439 24.20 -9.20 11.84
CA ILE A 439 24.70 -9.90 10.65
C ILE A 439 26.10 -9.42 10.27
N LYS A 440 26.38 -8.11 10.32
CA LYS A 440 27.72 -7.57 9.97
C LYS A 440 28.83 -8.07 10.90
N ARG A 441 28.49 -8.49 12.12
CA ARG A 441 29.42 -9.13 13.08
C ARG A 441 29.70 -10.61 12.76
N ASP A 442 29.06 -11.17 11.75
CA ASP A 442 29.32 -12.54 11.32
C ASP A 442 30.65 -12.65 10.57
N ASN A 443 31.68 -13.11 11.28
CA ASN A 443 33.04 -13.28 10.78
C ASN A 443 33.17 -14.29 9.61
N ARG A 444 32.06 -14.89 9.14
CA ARG A 444 32.04 -15.71 7.92
C ARG A 444 32.10 -14.88 6.64
N PHE A 445 31.83 -13.58 6.69
CA PHE A 445 31.76 -12.71 5.52
C PHE A 445 32.61 -11.45 5.70
N ASP A 446 33.20 -10.97 4.61
CA ASP A 446 34.07 -9.80 4.57
C ASP A 446 33.30 -8.53 4.19
N LYS A 447 32.24 -8.67 3.38
CA LYS A 447 31.39 -7.54 2.93
C LYS A 447 29.92 -7.92 2.95
N PHE A 448 29.09 -6.89 3.17
CA PHE A 448 27.64 -7.02 3.35
C PHE A 448 26.92 -6.00 2.49
N LEU A 449 25.97 -6.47 1.67
CA LEU A 449 25.07 -5.61 0.91
C LEU A 449 23.64 -5.97 1.27
N PHE A 450 22.89 -4.97 1.69
CA PHE A 450 21.46 -5.09 1.94
C PHE A 450 20.73 -4.33 0.84
N LEU A 451 19.67 -4.91 0.31
CA LEU A 451 18.88 -4.32 -0.76
C LEU A 451 17.42 -4.46 -0.44
N THR A 452 16.63 -3.52 -0.94
CA THR A 452 15.19 -3.61 -0.89
C THR A 452 14.62 -3.55 -2.30
N THR A 453 13.41 -4.07 -2.48
CA THR A 453 12.71 -4.03 -3.79
C THR A 453 12.01 -2.70 -4.03
N ASP A 454 12.08 -1.78 -3.07
CA ASP A 454 11.26 -0.58 -2.95
C ASP A 454 9.75 -0.84 -3.12
N THR A 455 9.26 -1.94 -2.59
CA THR A 455 7.84 -2.26 -2.77
C THR A 455 6.94 -1.44 -1.85
N HIS A 456 6.04 -0.70 -2.48
CA HIS A 456 4.89 -0.08 -1.83
C HIS A 456 3.73 -1.07 -1.60
N GLU A 457 3.94 -2.38 -1.83
CA GLU A 457 2.96 -3.40 -1.48
C GLU A 457 2.62 -3.37 0.01
N ASN A 458 3.66 -3.18 0.82
CA ASN A 458 3.59 -3.08 2.25
C ASN A 458 3.51 -1.61 2.65
N PHE A 459 2.44 -0.93 2.25
CA PHE A 459 1.94 0.18 3.07
C PHE A 459 1.52 -0.39 4.43
N ASN A 460 2.52 -0.65 5.28
CA ASN A 460 2.40 -1.09 6.65
C ASN A 460 1.77 -0.01 7.55
N PHE A 461 1.04 0.95 6.97
CA PHE A 461 0.07 1.80 7.67
C PHE A 461 -0.96 0.97 8.46
N LEU A 462 -1.16 -0.30 8.09
CA LEU A 462 -2.15 -1.22 8.65
C LEU A 462 -1.59 -2.26 9.63
N ASP A 463 -0.27 -2.51 9.60
CA ASP A 463 0.35 -3.66 10.26
C ASP A 463 1.52 -3.26 11.19
N ALA A 464 1.48 -2.04 11.75
CA ALA A 464 2.43 -1.55 12.76
C ALA A 464 2.57 -2.43 14.03
N LYS A 465 1.81 -3.53 14.12
CA LYS A 465 1.85 -4.54 15.18
C LYS A 465 2.56 -5.84 14.78
N LYS A 466 2.88 -6.07 13.52
CA LYS A 466 3.67 -7.25 13.12
C LYS A 466 5.14 -6.97 13.41
N GLU A 467 5.81 -7.96 14.00
CA GLU A 467 7.27 -7.97 14.08
C GLU A 467 7.82 -7.79 12.67
N ILE A 468 8.79 -6.88 12.53
CA ILE A 468 9.44 -6.66 11.24
C ILE A 468 10.26 -7.92 10.97
N GLU A 469 9.86 -8.67 9.96
CA GLU A 469 10.54 -9.90 9.60
C GLU A 469 11.92 -9.61 9.00
N PHE A 470 12.87 -10.49 9.28
CA PHE A 470 14.26 -10.40 8.82
C PHE A 470 14.73 -11.81 8.40
N PRO A 471 15.65 -11.96 7.42
CA PRO A 471 16.06 -13.28 6.96
C PRO A 471 16.67 -14.10 8.10
N SER A 472 16.25 -15.36 8.19
CA SER A 472 16.77 -16.25 9.23
C SER A 472 18.21 -16.66 8.95
N SER A 473 18.99 -16.90 10.01
CA SER A 473 20.35 -17.46 9.91
C SER A 473 20.36 -18.82 9.17
N GLU A 474 19.25 -19.56 9.22
CA GLU A 474 19.08 -20.80 8.45
C GLU A 474 19.08 -20.53 6.93
N LEU A 475 18.43 -19.45 6.47
CA LEU A 475 18.39 -19.06 5.07
C LEU A 475 19.81 -18.72 4.56
N ILE A 476 20.56 -17.93 5.35
CA ILE A 476 21.96 -17.59 5.05
C ILE A 476 22.82 -18.85 4.98
N THR A 477 22.65 -19.76 5.94
CA THR A 477 23.40 -21.02 5.98
C THR A 477 23.07 -21.94 4.81
N LYS A 478 21.83 -21.94 4.31
CA LYS A 478 21.43 -22.69 3.10
C LYS A 478 22.11 -22.12 1.85
N ALA A 479 22.10 -20.80 1.68
CA ALA A 479 22.80 -20.15 0.56
C ALA A 479 24.30 -20.48 0.59
N LEU A 480 24.96 -20.34 1.75
CA LEU A 480 26.37 -20.67 1.93
C LEU A 480 26.71 -22.13 1.60
N LYS A 481 25.84 -23.09 1.97
CA LYS A 481 26.04 -24.51 1.64
C LYS A 481 25.87 -24.83 0.17
N LYS A 482 25.15 -23.99 -0.58
CA LYS A 482 24.91 -24.14 -2.02
C LYS A 482 25.99 -23.48 -2.88
N THR A 483 26.93 -22.77 -2.27
CA THR A 483 28.02 -22.10 -2.98
C THR A 483 28.77 -23.08 -3.86
N SER A 484 28.78 -22.80 -5.16
CA SER A 484 29.44 -23.60 -6.18
C SER A 484 29.94 -22.70 -7.30
N LYS A 485 30.81 -23.22 -8.17
CA LYS A 485 31.29 -22.46 -9.34
C LYS A 485 30.10 -21.90 -10.11
N ALA A 486 30.14 -20.60 -10.35
CA ALA A 486 29.04 -19.86 -10.91
C ALA A 486 29.42 -19.27 -12.26
N GLU A 487 28.42 -19.18 -13.14
CA GLU A 487 28.52 -18.45 -14.38
C GLU A 487 27.36 -17.46 -14.46
N ILE A 488 27.64 -16.23 -14.92
CA ILE A 488 26.67 -15.14 -14.97
C ILE A 488 26.42 -14.71 -16.40
N SER A 489 25.17 -14.43 -16.74
CA SER A 489 24.83 -13.86 -18.03
C SER A 489 23.82 -12.73 -17.86
N LEU A 490 23.86 -11.75 -18.77
CA LEU A 490 22.92 -10.64 -18.84
C LEU A 490 22.11 -10.76 -20.13
N THR A 491 20.80 -10.57 -20.01
CA THR A 491 19.88 -10.34 -21.14
C THR A 491 19.29 -8.95 -21.02
N GLU A 492 19.12 -8.28 -22.15
CA GLU A 492 18.51 -6.95 -22.22
C GLU A 492 17.41 -6.98 -23.29
N HIS A 493 16.22 -6.53 -22.91
CA HIS A 493 15.09 -6.45 -23.81
C HIS A 493 14.38 -5.12 -23.63
N GLU A 494 13.69 -4.69 -24.67
CA GLU A 494 12.78 -3.57 -24.59
C GLU A 494 11.35 -4.11 -24.47
N ILE A 495 10.64 -3.65 -23.44
CA ILE A 495 9.21 -3.85 -23.28
C ILE A 495 8.53 -2.66 -23.93
N GLU A 496 7.87 -2.92 -25.04
CA GLU A 496 7.20 -1.88 -25.82
C GLU A 496 5.88 -1.45 -25.19
N ASN A 497 5.55 -0.17 -25.36
CA ASN A 497 4.25 0.41 -25.03
C ASN A 497 3.84 0.13 -23.58
N VAL A 498 4.77 0.36 -22.63
CA VAL A 498 4.47 0.32 -21.20
C VAL A 498 3.92 1.68 -20.80
N ARG A 499 2.69 1.69 -20.28
CA ARG A 499 2.08 2.91 -19.75
C ARG A 499 2.56 3.12 -18.32
N VAL A 500 3.31 4.20 -18.11
CA VAL A 500 3.79 4.66 -16.79
C VAL A 500 3.14 5.99 -16.42
N LEU A 501 3.20 6.40 -15.15
CA LEU A 501 2.64 7.69 -14.71
C LEU A 501 3.30 8.88 -15.45
N GLY A 502 4.62 8.85 -15.62
CA GLY A 502 5.40 10.01 -16.06
C GLY A 502 5.15 11.20 -15.16
N LYS A 503 5.23 12.43 -15.70
CA LYS A 503 4.93 13.68 -14.97
C LYS A 503 3.53 13.76 -14.34
N LYS A 504 2.61 12.84 -14.67
CA LYS A 504 1.29 12.78 -14.02
C LYS A 504 1.38 12.19 -12.60
N SER A 505 2.50 11.60 -12.19
CA SER A 505 2.75 11.16 -10.81
C SER A 505 2.55 12.31 -9.82
N TYR A 506 3.19 13.45 -10.04
CA TYR A 506 3.05 14.64 -9.18
C TYR A 506 1.60 15.14 -9.09
N ILE A 507 0.86 15.10 -10.19
CA ILE A 507 -0.55 15.49 -10.21
C ILE A 507 -1.38 14.47 -9.42
N PHE A 508 -1.08 13.18 -9.56
CA PHE A 508 -1.75 12.10 -8.84
C PHE A 508 -1.53 12.18 -7.33
N GLU A 509 -0.30 12.38 -6.90
CA GLU A 509 0.06 12.58 -5.50
C GLU A 509 -0.58 13.85 -4.93
N THR A 510 -0.46 14.98 -5.63
CA THR A 510 -1.03 16.26 -5.20
C THR A 510 -2.56 16.17 -5.08
N ALA A 511 -3.24 15.56 -6.06
CA ALA A 511 -4.67 15.34 -6.01
C ALA A 511 -5.07 14.43 -4.84
N SER A 512 -4.28 13.38 -4.58
CA SER A 512 -4.50 12.45 -3.46
C SER A 512 -4.34 13.13 -2.10
N LEU A 513 -3.28 13.92 -1.92
CA LEU A 513 -3.08 14.74 -0.72
C LEU A 513 -4.20 15.75 -0.55
N PHE A 514 -4.56 16.45 -1.63
CA PHE A 514 -5.63 17.45 -1.60
C PHE A 514 -6.97 16.81 -1.21
N ALA A 515 -7.35 15.66 -1.79
CA ALA A 515 -8.55 14.96 -1.37
C ALA A 515 -8.48 14.48 0.08
N MET A 516 -7.32 14.01 0.55
CA MET A 516 -7.13 13.54 1.92
C MET A 516 -7.37 14.65 2.95
N TYR A 517 -6.99 15.89 2.66
CA TYR A 517 -7.17 17.02 3.59
C TYR A 517 -8.44 17.83 3.35
N LEU A 518 -8.78 18.08 2.08
CA LEU A 518 -9.95 18.89 1.73
C LEU A 518 -11.25 18.16 2.07
N PHE A 519 -11.35 16.86 1.79
CA PHE A 519 -12.59 16.12 2.01
C PHE A 519 -13.02 16.14 3.49
N PRO A 520 -12.16 15.84 4.49
CA PRO A 520 -12.52 15.99 5.90
C PRO A 520 -12.89 17.43 6.29
N ALA A 521 -12.17 18.43 5.78
CA ALA A 521 -12.45 19.84 6.08
C ALA A 521 -13.84 20.27 5.55
N LEU A 522 -14.18 19.88 4.32
CA LEU A 522 -15.49 20.14 3.73
C LEU A 522 -16.60 19.34 4.44
N MET A 523 -16.34 18.09 4.84
CA MET A 523 -17.29 17.33 5.66
C MET A 523 -17.55 18.00 7.01
N LEU A 524 -16.51 18.52 7.67
CA LEU A 524 -16.66 19.26 8.93
C LEU A 524 -17.52 20.51 8.73
N LEU A 525 -17.28 21.27 7.65
CA LEU A 525 -18.09 22.43 7.30
C LEU A 525 -19.54 22.05 7.04
N VAL A 526 -19.79 20.95 6.32
CA VAL A 526 -21.13 20.42 6.06
C VAL A 526 -21.83 20.05 7.37
N PHE A 527 -21.14 19.42 8.33
CA PHE A 527 -21.70 19.13 9.65
C PHE A 527 -21.94 20.38 10.50
N LEU A 528 -21.08 21.40 10.41
CA LEU A 528 -21.29 22.67 11.11
C LEU A 528 -22.52 23.39 10.57
N ILE A 529 -22.66 23.48 9.24
CA ILE A 529 -23.84 24.08 8.60
C ILE A 529 -25.09 23.30 8.98
N PHE A 530 -25.04 21.96 8.92
CA PHE A 530 -26.15 21.11 9.34
C PHE A 530 -26.55 21.37 10.79
N PHE A 531 -25.58 21.46 11.71
CA PHE A 531 -25.83 21.76 13.11
C PHE A 531 -26.47 23.14 13.30
N LEU A 532 -25.99 24.17 12.60
CA LEU A 532 -26.57 25.51 12.66
C LEU A 532 -28.00 25.58 12.09
N ILE A 533 -28.33 24.74 11.11
CA ILE A 533 -29.70 24.68 10.53
C ILE A 533 -30.68 24.04 11.53
N ILE A 534 -30.25 23.06 12.32
CA ILE A 534 -31.15 22.29 13.18
C ILE A 534 -31.34 22.88 14.59
N ILE A 535 -30.53 23.87 14.97
CA ILE A 535 -30.74 24.74 16.14
C ILE A 535 -31.77 25.80 15.77
#